data_AF-A0A928SFV1-F1
#
_entry.id   AF-A0A928SFV1-F1
#
_cell.length_a   1.000
_cell.length_b   1.000
_cell.length_c   1.000
_cell.angle_alpha   90.00
_cell.angle_beta   90.00
_cell.angle_gamma   90.00
#
_symmetry.space_group_name_H-M   'P 1'
#
loop_
_entity.id
_entity.type
_entity.pdbx_description
1 polymer ?
#
loop_
_entity_poly.entity_id
_entity_poly.type
_entity_poly.pdbx_seq_one_letter_code
_entity_poly.pdbx_strand_id
1 'polypeptide(L)'
;MGAAFEIEPVSEREKQRRLNQKDQRLSELTEAREMVKATAISYCAVMGSVDEFEPCLWAEACRRQVPLCWDTVLMGDGAEWIDGLYQRCYYDSIRIVDWDHACEHLAGLARQTFGEANRQGQQWLDKRKNQLWRGEIQSVVKAIK
;
A
#
# COMPACT_ATOMS: atom_id res chain seq x y z
N MET A 1 11.13 7.75 7.57
CA MET A 1 11.66 7.76 6.18
C MET A 1 10.46 7.71 5.25
N GLY A 2 10.50 8.44 4.14
CA GLY A 2 9.50 8.40 3.07
C GLY A 2 10.19 8.25 1.72
N ALA A 3 9.44 7.78 0.73
CA ALA A 3 9.91 7.62 -0.63
C ALA A 3 8.98 8.34 -1.60
N ALA A 4 9.54 8.82 -2.70
CA ALA A 4 8.78 9.36 -3.81
C ALA A 4 9.30 8.78 -5.12
N PHE A 5 8.37 8.44 -6.02
CA PHE A 5 8.65 7.70 -7.23
C PHE A 5 7.64 8.07 -8.32
N GLU A 6 8.01 7.78 -9.55
CA GLU A 6 7.13 7.85 -10.72
C GLU A 6 6.64 6.45 -11.05
N ILE A 7 5.51 6.35 -11.75
CA ILE A 7 4.93 5.07 -12.17
C ILE A 7 4.99 4.98 -13.68
N GLU A 8 5.58 3.90 -14.19
CA GLU A 8 5.66 3.62 -15.62
C GLU A 8 5.19 2.19 -15.94
N PRO A 9 4.62 1.94 -17.12
CA PRO A 9 4.35 0.60 -17.61
C PRO A 9 5.61 -0.28 -17.65
N VAL A 10 5.43 -1.56 -17.35
CA VAL A 10 6.47 -2.58 -17.46
C VAL A 10 6.56 -3.06 -18.90
N SER A 11 7.77 -3.30 -19.42
CA SER A 11 7.96 -3.88 -20.75
C SER A 11 7.40 -5.30 -20.84
N GLU A 12 6.93 -5.74 -22.01
CA GLU A 12 6.40 -7.11 -22.22
C GLU A 12 7.36 -8.22 -21.75
N ARG A 13 8.66 -8.04 -22.01
CA ARG A 13 9.70 -8.98 -21.56
C ARG A 13 9.74 -9.10 -20.04
N GLU A 14 9.61 -7.98 -19.33
CA GLU A 14 9.61 -7.96 -17.88
C GLU A 14 8.27 -8.44 -17.30
N LYS A 15 7.14 -8.16 -17.97
CA LYS A 15 5.83 -8.75 -17.63
C LYS A 15 5.91 -10.27 -17.62
N GLN A 16 6.41 -10.87 -18.70
CA GLN A 16 6.55 -12.32 -18.80
C GLN A 16 7.44 -12.91 -17.69
N ARG A 17 8.56 -12.24 -17.37
CA ARG A 17 9.44 -12.65 -16.28
C ARG A 17 8.73 -12.63 -14.92
N ARG A 18 7.96 -11.56 -14.63
CA ARG A 18 7.26 -11.40 -13.35
C ARG A 18 6.09 -12.37 -13.22
N LEU A 19 5.34 -12.67 -14.30
CA LEU A 19 4.28 -13.67 -14.30
C LEU A 19 4.83 -15.06 -13.96
N ASN A 20 6.00 -15.41 -14.50
CA ASN A 20 6.66 -16.69 -14.21
C ASN A 20 7.18 -16.81 -12.75
N GLN A 21 7.25 -15.70 -12.00
CA GLN A 21 7.76 -15.65 -10.63
C GLN A 21 6.66 -15.39 -9.58
N LYS A 22 5.45 -15.04 -10.01
CA LYS A 22 4.34 -14.70 -9.11
C LYS A 22 3.59 -15.95 -8.66
N ASP A 23 3.12 -15.88 -7.42
CA ASP A 23 2.15 -16.83 -6.86
C ASP A 23 0.85 -16.82 -7.69
N GLN A 24 0.25 -17.99 -7.90
CA GLN A 24 -0.80 -18.23 -8.91
C GLN A 24 -2.08 -17.38 -8.70
N ARG A 25 -2.34 -16.94 -7.46
CA ARG A 25 -3.45 -16.01 -7.14
C ARG A 25 -3.18 -14.58 -7.59
N LEU A 26 -1.93 -14.13 -7.60
CA LEU A 26 -1.57 -12.78 -7.99
C LEU A 26 -1.54 -12.65 -9.52
N SER A 27 -1.21 -13.72 -10.26
CA SER A 27 -1.15 -13.71 -11.72
C SER A 27 -2.51 -13.43 -12.36
N GLU A 28 -3.58 -14.12 -11.93
CA GLU A 28 -4.93 -13.96 -12.51
C GLU A 28 -5.49 -12.53 -12.37
N LEU A 29 -5.17 -11.85 -11.25
CA LEU A 29 -5.60 -10.47 -11.01
C LEU A 29 -4.64 -9.44 -11.64
N THR A 30 -3.40 -9.82 -11.89
CA THR A 30 -2.41 -8.99 -12.59
C THR A 30 -2.65 -9.02 -14.10
N GLU A 31 -3.10 -10.12 -14.69
CA GLU A 31 -3.36 -10.24 -16.14
C GLU A 31 -4.45 -9.27 -16.63
N ALA A 32 -5.41 -8.90 -15.76
CA ALA A 32 -6.47 -7.95 -16.08
C ALA A 32 -6.05 -6.46 -15.93
N ARG A 33 -4.89 -6.15 -15.34
CA ARG A 33 -4.43 -4.78 -15.05
C ARG A 33 -3.06 -4.53 -15.62
N GLU A 34 -2.82 -3.31 -16.10
CA GLU A 34 -1.51 -2.95 -16.62
C GLU A 34 -0.43 -3.10 -15.53
N MET A 35 0.61 -3.89 -15.82
CA MET A 35 1.73 -4.04 -14.92
C MET A 35 2.59 -2.78 -14.96
N VAL A 36 2.77 -2.16 -13.81
CA VAL A 36 3.59 -0.95 -13.64
C VAL A 36 4.79 -1.21 -12.73
N LYS A 37 5.75 -0.29 -12.77
CA LYS A 37 6.93 -0.26 -11.90
C LYS A 37 7.13 1.16 -11.37
N ALA A 38 7.68 1.23 -10.16
CA ALA A 38 8.21 2.47 -9.63
C ALA A 38 9.55 2.79 -10.31
N THR A 39 9.69 4.02 -10.81
CA THR A 39 10.91 4.56 -11.40
C THR A 39 11.33 5.85 -10.69
N ALA A 40 12.54 6.31 -10.99
CA ALA A 40 13.09 7.55 -10.43
C ALA A 40 12.93 7.62 -8.90
N ILE A 41 13.19 6.55 -8.15
CA ILE A 41 12.91 6.50 -6.70
C ILE A 41 13.94 7.37 -5.94
N SER A 42 13.48 8.20 -5.02
CA SER A 42 14.33 8.83 -4.00
C SER A 42 13.71 8.65 -2.62
N TYR A 43 14.51 8.99 -1.61
CA TYR A 43 14.16 8.83 -0.22
C TYR A 43 14.45 10.12 0.54
N CYS A 44 13.57 10.41 1.49
CA CYS A 44 13.81 11.37 2.55
C CYS A 44 13.84 10.62 3.88
N ALA A 45 14.88 10.81 4.67
CA ALA A 45 15.00 10.21 6.00
C ALA A 45 15.42 11.27 7.01
N VAL A 46 14.68 11.35 8.10
CA VAL A 46 14.99 12.19 9.25
C VAL A 46 14.98 11.29 10.48
N MET A 47 16.02 11.42 11.31
CA MET A 47 16.08 10.80 12.62
C MET A 47 15.59 11.83 13.63
N GLY A 48 14.28 11.80 13.91
CA GLY A 48 13.63 12.82 14.73
C GLY A 48 12.13 12.59 14.80
N SER A 49 11.43 13.61 15.27
CA SER A 49 9.97 13.68 15.33
C SER A 49 9.33 13.77 13.94
N VAL A 50 8.01 13.55 13.90
CA VAL A 50 7.22 13.75 12.68
C VAL A 50 7.27 15.22 12.24
N ASP A 51 7.32 16.16 13.19
CA ASP A 51 7.39 17.60 12.92
C ASP A 51 8.70 18.00 12.22
N GLU A 52 9.79 17.28 12.50
CA GLU A 52 11.08 17.45 11.80
C GLU A 52 11.09 16.72 10.45
N PHE A 53 10.36 15.61 10.33
CA PHE A 53 10.31 14.81 9.11
C PHE A 53 9.41 15.41 8.02
N GLU A 54 8.24 15.94 8.40
CA GLU A 54 7.25 16.54 7.51
C GLU A 54 7.83 17.57 6.53
N PRO A 55 8.55 18.63 6.97
CA PRO A 55 9.07 19.63 6.04
C PRO A 55 10.10 19.05 5.06
N CYS A 56 10.88 18.04 5.47
CA CYS A 56 11.83 17.38 4.59
C CYS A 56 11.11 16.53 3.52
N LEU A 57 10.05 15.82 3.90
CA LEU A 57 9.23 15.05 2.96
C LEU A 57 8.48 15.98 2.00
N TRP A 58 7.95 17.10 2.48
CA TRP A 58 7.29 18.11 1.65
C TRP A 58 8.26 18.76 0.66
N ALA A 59 9.47 19.11 1.10
CA ALA A 59 10.50 19.64 0.22
C ALA A 59 10.84 18.65 -0.91
N GLU A 60 10.89 17.35 -0.61
CA GLU A 60 11.10 16.31 -1.61
C GLU A 60 9.93 16.17 -2.59
N ALA A 61 8.69 16.27 -2.10
CA ALA A 61 7.49 16.29 -2.94
C ALA A 61 7.47 17.51 -3.88
N CYS A 62 7.81 18.70 -3.38
CA CYS A 62 7.97 19.91 -4.19
C CYS A 62 9.08 19.78 -5.24
N ARG A 63 10.25 19.23 -4.85
CA ARG A 63 11.36 18.97 -5.76
C ARG A 63 10.96 18.05 -6.92
N ARG A 64 10.03 17.13 -6.66
CA ARG A 64 9.43 16.20 -7.63
C ARG A 64 8.18 16.71 -8.32
N GLN A 65 7.79 17.97 -8.07
CA GLN A 65 6.62 18.58 -8.67
C GLN A 65 5.31 17.85 -8.35
N VAL A 66 5.26 17.07 -7.27
CA VAL A 66 4.05 16.36 -6.81
C VAL A 66 2.83 17.30 -6.71
N PRO A 67 2.95 18.54 -6.16
CA PRO A 67 1.83 19.47 -6.10
C PRO A 67 1.33 19.97 -7.47
N LEU A 68 2.09 19.74 -8.55
CA LEU A 68 1.73 20.11 -9.91
C LEU A 68 1.22 18.91 -10.73
N CYS A 69 1.26 17.70 -10.18
CA CYS A 69 0.76 16.51 -10.84
C CYS A 69 -0.77 16.44 -10.76
N TRP A 70 -1.41 15.96 -11.82
CA TRP A 70 -2.87 15.76 -11.84
C TRP A 70 -3.33 14.66 -10.89
N ASP A 71 -2.63 13.53 -10.90
CA ASP A 71 -2.92 12.37 -10.06
C ASP A 71 -1.72 12.09 -9.17
N THR A 72 -1.96 12.06 -7.86
CA THR A 72 -0.95 11.74 -6.85
C THR A 72 -1.47 10.67 -5.92
N VAL A 73 -0.56 9.84 -5.41
CA VAL A 73 -0.89 8.76 -4.47
C VAL A 73 -0.01 8.90 -3.24
N LEU A 74 -0.63 8.86 -2.07
CA LEU A 74 0.08 8.72 -0.80
C LEU A 74 -0.16 7.30 -0.29
N MET A 75 0.93 6.52 -0.22
CA MET A 75 0.90 5.16 0.32
C MET A 75 1.48 5.15 1.74
N GLY A 76 0.82 4.47 2.67
CA GLY A 76 1.29 4.35 4.05
C GLY A 76 0.67 3.16 4.79
N ASP A 77 1.19 2.87 5.98
CA ASP A 77 0.73 1.74 6.82
C ASP A 77 -0.62 1.97 7.51
N GLY A 78 -1.15 3.20 7.45
CA GLY A 78 -2.40 3.58 8.11
C GLY A 78 -2.21 4.14 9.53
N ALA A 79 -0.98 4.41 9.96
CA ALA A 79 -0.73 5.08 11.22
C ALA A 79 -1.30 6.52 11.24
N GLU A 80 -1.81 6.94 12.40
CA GLU A 80 -2.49 8.22 12.58
C GLU A 80 -1.64 9.44 12.17
N TRP A 81 -0.33 9.39 12.43
CA TRP A 81 0.56 10.48 12.04
C TRP A 81 0.70 10.64 10.52
N ILE A 82 0.53 9.57 9.73
CA ILE A 82 0.49 9.64 8.25
C ILE A 82 -0.79 10.34 7.80
N ASP A 83 -1.91 10.14 8.50
CA ASP A 83 -3.14 10.88 8.20
C ASP A 83 -2.97 12.38 8.47
N GLY A 84 -2.24 12.74 9.53
CA GLY A 84 -1.82 14.11 9.77
C GLY A 84 -1.02 14.71 8.60
N LEU A 85 -0.03 13.98 8.07
CA LEU A 85 0.73 14.39 6.89
C LEU A 85 -0.16 14.56 5.65
N TYR A 86 -1.08 13.62 5.43
CA TYR A 86 -2.03 13.69 4.34
C TYR A 86 -2.83 15.00 4.39
N GLN A 87 -3.45 15.29 5.53
CA GLN A 87 -4.30 16.48 5.69
C GLN A 87 -3.53 17.79 5.49
N ARG A 88 -2.24 17.83 5.85
CA ARG A 88 -1.42 19.05 5.78
C ARG A 88 -0.73 19.25 4.43
N CYS A 89 -0.25 18.18 3.81
CA CYS A 89 0.66 18.28 2.65
C CYS A 89 0.12 17.62 1.39
N TYR A 90 -0.77 16.64 1.50
CA TYR A 90 -1.13 15.75 0.37
C TYR A 90 -2.64 15.59 0.22
N TYR A 91 -3.43 16.60 0.59
CA TYR A 91 -4.88 16.48 0.72
C TYR A 91 -5.59 16.06 -0.59
N ASP A 92 -5.02 16.41 -1.75
CA ASP A 92 -5.52 16.02 -3.07
C ASP A 92 -5.06 14.61 -3.52
N SER A 93 -4.17 13.95 -2.77
CA SER A 93 -3.67 12.62 -3.13
C SER A 93 -4.67 11.51 -2.82
N ILE A 94 -4.67 10.47 -3.66
CA ILE A 94 -5.35 9.21 -3.38
C ILE A 94 -4.59 8.50 -2.26
N ARG A 95 -5.25 8.27 -1.13
CA ARG A 95 -4.71 7.48 -0.02
C ARG A 95 -4.83 5.99 -0.31
N ILE A 96 -3.71 5.27 -0.21
CA ILE A 96 -3.66 3.82 -0.34
C ILE A 96 -2.96 3.24 0.89
N VAL A 97 -3.59 2.26 1.53
CA VAL A 97 -2.94 1.51 2.61
C VAL A 97 -1.99 0.49 2.00
N ASP A 98 -0.79 0.39 2.57
CA ASP A 98 0.20 -0.64 2.22
C ASP A 98 -0.40 -2.05 2.39
N TRP A 99 -0.29 -2.84 1.33
CA TRP A 99 -0.93 -4.15 1.26
C TRP A 99 -0.39 -5.14 2.29
N ASP A 100 0.92 -5.13 2.52
CA ASP A 100 1.56 -6.06 3.43
C ASP A 100 1.18 -5.72 4.87
N HIS A 101 1.20 -4.44 5.24
CA HIS A 101 0.73 -3.98 6.56
C HIS A 101 -0.76 -4.31 6.79
N ALA A 102 -1.62 -4.07 5.80
CA ALA A 102 -3.03 -4.43 5.92
C ALA A 102 -3.22 -5.95 6.09
N CYS A 103 -2.42 -6.77 5.40
CA CYS A 103 -2.42 -8.21 5.56
C CYS A 103 -1.90 -8.67 6.92
N GLU A 104 -0.90 -8.00 7.49
CA GLU A 104 -0.40 -8.26 8.84
C GLU A 104 -1.46 -7.98 9.90
N HIS A 105 -2.20 -6.88 9.77
CA HIS A 105 -3.33 -6.58 10.66
C HIS A 105 -4.42 -7.65 10.58
N LEU A 106 -4.81 -8.07 9.37
CA LEU A 106 -5.77 -9.18 9.19
C LEU A 106 -5.24 -10.48 9.81
N ALA A 107 -3.95 -10.79 9.66
CA ALA A 107 -3.36 -11.98 10.25
C ALA A 107 -3.34 -11.91 11.79
N GLY A 108 -3.06 -10.73 12.36
CA GLY A 108 -3.15 -10.47 13.80
C GLY A 108 -4.56 -10.72 14.33
N LEU A 109 -5.58 -10.16 13.67
CA LEU A 109 -6.99 -10.37 14.04
C LEU A 109 -7.40 -11.84 13.96
N ALA A 110 -6.97 -12.56 12.93
CA ALA A 110 -7.23 -13.99 12.80
C ALA A 110 -6.64 -14.78 13.98
N ARG A 111 -5.39 -14.49 14.37
CA ARG A 111 -4.75 -15.15 15.52
C ARG A 111 -5.47 -14.83 16.84
N GLN A 112 -5.85 -13.57 17.06
CA GLN A 112 -6.56 -13.16 18.27
C GLN A 112 -7.96 -13.79 18.38
N THR A 113 -8.64 -13.97 17.24
CA THR A 113 -10.03 -14.48 17.22
C THR A 113 -10.10 -16.01 17.27
N PHE A 114 -9.19 -16.71 16.58
CA PHE A 114 -9.26 -18.16 16.38
C PHE A 114 -8.13 -18.95 17.05
N GLY A 115 -7.12 -18.27 17.59
CA GLY A 115 -5.90 -18.87 18.11
C GLY A 115 -4.84 -19.11 17.02
N GLU A 116 -3.64 -19.47 17.45
CA GLU A 116 -2.54 -19.79 16.55
C GLU A 116 -2.75 -21.11 15.81
N ALA A 117 -2.20 -21.22 14.59
CA ALA A 117 -2.26 -22.42 13.75
C ALA A 117 -3.68 -22.99 13.50
N ASN A 118 -4.72 -22.17 13.61
CA ASN A 118 -6.10 -22.59 13.43
C ASN A 118 -6.53 -22.57 11.95
N ARG A 119 -7.03 -23.71 11.43
CA ARG A 119 -7.53 -23.83 10.05
C ARG A 119 -8.68 -22.87 9.72
N GLN A 120 -9.62 -22.67 10.64
CA GLN A 120 -10.72 -21.72 10.48
C GLN A 120 -10.20 -20.29 10.45
N GLY A 121 -9.19 -19.98 11.26
CA GLY A 121 -8.49 -18.69 11.23
C GLY A 121 -7.82 -18.42 9.87
N GLN A 122 -7.14 -19.42 9.30
CA GLN A 122 -6.53 -19.29 7.97
C GLN A 122 -7.57 -19.11 6.87
N GLN A 123 -8.67 -19.87 6.90
CA GLN A 123 -9.76 -19.70 5.93
C GLN A 123 -10.42 -18.32 6.04
N TRP A 124 -10.60 -17.82 7.26
CA TRP A 124 -11.09 -16.46 7.49
C TRP A 124 -10.11 -15.43 6.92
N LEU A 125 -8.81 -15.57 7.19
CA LEU A 125 -7.76 -14.67 6.71
C LEU A 125 -7.71 -14.61 5.17
N ASP A 126 -7.67 -15.77 4.51
CA ASP A 126 -7.67 -15.86 3.04
C ASP A 126 -8.90 -15.17 2.44
N LYS A 127 -10.08 -15.40 3.05
CA LYS A 127 -11.32 -14.74 2.62
C LYS A 127 -11.21 -13.22 2.78
N ARG A 128 -10.70 -12.72 3.92
CA ARG A 128 -10.55 -11.27 4.16
C ARG A 128 -9.54 -10.62 3.22
N LYS A 129 -8.40 -11.26 2.95
CA LYS A 129 -7.41 -10.79 1.97
C LYS A 129 -8.05 -10.63 0.59
N ASN A 130 -8.78 -11.64 0.12
CA ASN A 130 -9.46 -11.56 -1.18
C ASN A 130 -10.49 -10.41 -1.25
N GLN A 131 -11.24 -10.18 -0.17
CA GLN A 131 -12.19 -9.07 -0.09
C GLN A 131 -11.49 -7.71 -0.08
N LEU A 132 -10.41 -7.59 0.70
CA LEU A 132 -9.60 -6.37 0.76
C LEU A 132 -9.00 -6.04 -0.62
N TRP A 133 -8.44 -7.02 -1.32
CA TRP A 133 -7.88 -6.85 -2.67
C TRP A 133 -8.92 -6.35 -3.67
N ARG A 134 -10.16 -6.81 -3.55
CA ARG A 134 -11.29 -6.39 -4.40
C ARG A 134 -11.90 -5.05 -3.99
N GLY A 135 -11.40 -4.40 -2.93
CA GLY A 135 -11.96 -3.17 -2.40
C GLY A 135 -13.31 -3.37 -1.69
N GLU A 136 -13.65 -4.59 -1.29
CA GLU A 136 -14.87 -4.90 -0.53
C GLU A 136 -14.75 -4.50 0.95
N ILE A 137 -14.36 -3.25 1.23
CA ILE A 137 -13.98 -2.76 2.56
C ILE A 137 -15.10 -2.98 3.58
N GLN A 138 -16.35 -2.72 3.19
CA GLN A 138 -17.51 -2.92 4.08
C GLN A 138 -17.67 -4.38 4.51
N SER A 139 -17.37 -5.33 3.64
CA SER A 139 -17.39 -6.76 3.95
C SER A 139 -16.26 -7.15 4.90
N VAL A 140 -15.09 -6.52 4.76
CA VAL A 140 -13.95 -6.72 5.67
C VAL A 140 -14.29 -6.17 7.04
N VAL A 141 -14.75 -4.92 7.14
CA VAL A 141 -15.09 -4.25 8.41
C VAL A 141 -16.18 -5.02 9.17
N LYS A 142 -17.27 -5.43 8.50
CA LYS A 142 -18.33 -6.23 9.14
C LYS A 142 -17.87 -7.59 9.68
N ALA A 143 -16.77 -8.11 9.16
CA ALA A 143 -16.21 -9.39 9.58
C ALA A 143 -15.21 -9.27 10.75
N ILE A 144 -14.78 -8.05 11.07
CA ILE A 144 -14.02 -7.73 12.27
C ILE A 144 -15.03 -7.58 13.41
N LYS A 145 -14.83 -8.32 14.50
CA LYS A 145 -15.70 -8.32 15.68
C LYS A 145 -15.13 -7.42 16.76
#